data_AF-A0A3N0WZI5-F1
#
_entry.id   AF-A0A3N0WZI5-F1
#
_cell.length_a   1.000
_cell.length_b   1.000
_cell.length_c   1.000
_cell.angle_alpha   90.00
_cell.angle_beta   90.00
_cell.angle_gamma   90.00
#
_symmetry.space_group_name_H-M   'P 1'
#
loop_
_entity.id
_entity.type
_entity.pdbx_description
1 polymer ?
#
loop_
_entity_poly.entity_id
_entity_poly.type
_entity_poly.pdbx_seq_one_letter_code
_entity_poly.pdbx_strand_id
1 'polypeptide(L)'
;MRNLLPKELKIKFVETLSAVDGFSYEDGNPFLIKIYDQHFFIFLKNLSPAYFKNSPDVTRVQLPSSNHFDKIFNANIPFIILGYDVDNDTMVCWNPSKTKERLNAKSNVSLYSRNSLQSNIKKYNFETGYLSNGEKIILFRREDLQLFFENLSNLFDEKQKINTYKNTVVSGPIEICFPDKLREITDLQVLNLINPLLEKNRVLEAVEICATYYANHYNKMTFKDWFVLVNNLYKNNSNN
;
A
#
# COMPACT_ATOMS: atom_id res chain seq x y z
N MET A 1 7.01 8.47 -18.96
CA MET A 1 6.11 9.25 -18.11
C MET A 1 5.78 10.56 -18.79
N ARG A 2 4.62 10.60 -19.46
CA ARG A 2 4.02 11.86 -19.90
C ARG A 2 3.58 12.68 -18.69
N ASN A 3 3.50 13.99 -18.87
CA ASN A 3 3.00 14.91 -17.86
C ASN A 3 1.83 15.70 -18.44
N LEU A 4 0.79 15.91 -17.63
CA LEU A 4 -0.26 16.87 -17.93
C LEU A 4 0.13 18.25 -17.42
N LEU A 5 -0.45 19.30 -18.01
CA LEU A 5 -0.37 20.62 -17.42
C LEU A 5 -1.06 20.59 -16.04
N PRO A 6 -0.58 21.36 -15.04
CA PRO A 6 -1.18 21.37 -13.70
C PRO A 6 -2.70 21.63 -13.70
N LYS A 7 -3.17 22.50 -14.62
CA LYS A 7 -4.60 22.79 -14.80
C LYS A 7 -5.38 21.59 -15.31
N GLU A 8 -4.86 20.87 -16.30
CA GLU A 8 -5.50 19.67 -16.87
C GLU A 8 -5.56 18.53 -15.85
N LEU A 9 -4.48 18.36 -15.08
CA LEU A 9 -4.45 17.38 -14.01
C LEU A 9 -5.49 17.69 -12.92
N LYS A 10 -5.60 18.96 -12.51
CA LYS A 10 -6.64 19.37 -11.56
C LYS A 10 -8.05 19.14 -12.10
N ILE A 11 -8.29 19.45 -13.38
CA ILE A 11 -9.57 19.20 -14.04
C ILE A 11 -9.91 17.70 -14.00
N LYS A 12 -8.99 16.81 -14.38
CA LYS A 12 -9.21 15.36 -14.32
C LYS A 12 -9.55 14.86 -12.91
N PHE A 13 -8.86 15.38 -11.90
CA PHE A 13 -9.13 15.05 -10.51
C PHE A 13 -10.55 15.48 -10.10
N VAL A 14 -10.89 16.74 -10.37
CA VAL A 14 -12.21 17.34 -10.05
C VAL A 14 -13.34 16.62 -10.78
N GLU A 15 -13.19 16.34 -12.08
CA GLU A 15 -14.18 15.62 -12.88
C GLU A 15 -14.45 14.21 -12.35
N THR A 16 -13.47 13.57 -11.71
CA THR A 16 -13.66 12.24 -11.13
C THR A 16 -14.53 12.27 -9.88
N LEU A 17 -14.53 13.39 -9.15
CA LEU A 17 -15.26 13.58 -7.91
C LEU A 17 -16.53 14.43 -8.08
N SER A 18 -16.76 15.02 -9.26
CA SER A 18 -17.86 15.97 -9.50
C SER A 18 -19.25 15.36 -9.34
N ALA A 19 -19.37 14.04 -9.49
CA ALA A 19 -20.61 13.31 -9.27
C ALA A 19 -20.83 12.90 -7.80
N VAL A 20 -19.85 13.13 -6.92
CA VAL A 20 -19.96 12.81 -5.49
C VAL A 20 -20.76 13.90 -4.79
N ASP A 21 -21.76 13.49 -4.02
CA ASP A 21 -22.62 14.43 -3.29
C ASP A 21 -21.81 15.24 -2.25
N GLY A 22 -22.11 16.54 -2.18
CA GLY A 22 -21.40 17.48 -1.33
C GLY A 22 -19.96 17.79 -1.73
N PHE A 23 -19.48 17.30 -2.89
CA PHE A 23 -18.13 17.62 -3.36
C PHE A 23 -17.98 19.11 -3.69
N SER A 24 -16.97 19.75 -3.12
CA SER A 24 -16.57 21.11 -3.47
C SER A 24 -15.06 21.27 -3.33
N TYR A 25 -14.50 22.28 -3.99
CA TYR A 25 -13.07 22.54 -3.97
C TYR A 25 -12.76 24.02 -4.14
N GLU A 26 -11.59 24.42 -3.63
CA GLU A 26 -11.04 25.77 -3.79
C GLU A 26 -9.96 25.83 -4.88
N ASP A 27 -9.55 27.04 -5.22
CA ASP A 27 -8.43 27.28 -6.12
C ASP A 27 -7.06 27.05 -5.48
N GLY A 28 -6.03 26.95 -6.33
CA GLY A 28 -4.65 26.74 -5.89
C GLY A 28 -4.16 25.29 -5.96
N ASN A 29 -2.92 25.10 -5.48
CA ASN A 29 -2.26 23.83 -5.24
C ASN A 29 -1.15 24.01 -4.17
N PRO A 30 -1.31 23.51 -2.94
CA PRO A 30 -2.45 22.74 -2.46
C PRO A 30 -3.78 23.46 -2.54
N PHE A 31 -4.87 22.72 -2.59
CA PHE A 31 -6.23 23.25 -2.54
C PHE A 31 -7.06 22.48 -1.52
N LEU A 32 -8.03 23.17 -0.91
CA LEU A 32 -8.99 22.54 -0.01
C LEU A 32 -10.09 21.87 -0.83
N ILE A 33 -10.46 20.66 -0.44
CA ILE A 33 -11.68 20.01 -0.91
C ILE A 33 -12.58 19.68 0.26
N LYS A 34 -13.88 19.60 0.00
CA LYS A 34 -14.87 18.95 0.84
C LYS A 34 -15.42 17.76 0.07
N ILE A 35 -15.49 16.60 0.70
CA ILE A 35 -16.19 15.41 0.18
C ILE A 35 -17.00 14.84 1.34
N TYR A 36 -18.30 14.61 1.13
CA TYR A 36 -19.26 14.41 2.22
C TYR A 36 -19.19 15.59 3.22
N ASP A 37 -18.90 15.31 4.49
CA ASP A 37 -18.69 16.31 5.55
C ASP A 37 -17.24 16.43 6.02
N GLN A 38 -16.30 15.87 5.26
CA GLN A 38 -14.88 15.89 5.60
C GLN A 38 -14.11 16.84 4.68
N HIS A 39 -13.16 17.56 5.28
CA HIS A 39 -12.28 18.48 4.58
C HIS A 39 -10.89 17.87 4.42
N PHE A 40 -10.27 18.11 3.27
CA PHE A 40 -8.92 17.63 2.98
C PHE A 40 -8.14 18.70 2.22
N PHE A 41 -6.89 18.94 2.62
CA PHE A 41 -5.95 19.67 1.77
C PHE A 41 -5.29 18.70 0.80
N ILE A 42 -5.40 18.97 -0.50
CA ILE A 42 -4.84 18.14 -1.56
C ILE A 42 -3.69 18.87 -2.23
N PHE A 43 -2.51 18.25 -2.25
CA PHE A 43 -1.43 18.62 -3.15
C PHE A 43 -1.36 17.61 -4.29
N LEU A 44 -1.60 18.08 -5.51
CA LEU A 44 -1.70 17.24 -6.70
C LEU A 44 -0.55 17.54 -7.67
N LYS A 45 0.17 16.51 -8.13
CA LYS A 45 1.28 16.69 -9.07
C LYS A 45 1.49 15.45 -9.93
N ASN A 46 1.95 15.63 -11.18
CA ASN A 46 2.40 14.51 -12.00
C ASN A 46 3.61 13.83 -11.34
N LEU A 47 3.67 12.51 -11.42
CA LEU A 47 4.88 11.75 -11.14
C LEU A 47 5.90 12.03 -12.24
N SER A 48 7.17 12.09 -11.86
CA SER A 48 8.28 12.24 -12.80
C SER A 48 9.42 11.28 -12.46
N PRO A 49 10.25 10.88 -13.44
CA PRO A 49 11.44 10.10 -13.16
C PRO A 49 12.38 10.83 -12.18
N ALA A 50 13.00 10.08 -11.28
CA ALA A 50 14.02 10.62 -10.37
C ALA A 50 15.43 10.66 -11.02
N TYR A 51 15.58 10.14 -12.24
CA TYR A 51 16.81 10.15 -13.06
C TYR A 51 18.06 9.58 -12.35
N PHE A 52 17.89 8.54 -11.53
CA PHE A 52 19.03 7.81 -10.98
C PHE A 52 19.65 6.91 -12.05
N LYS A 53 20.96 7.05 -12.29
CA LYS A 53 21.69 6.28 -13.33
C LYS A 53 21.45 4.76 -13.25
N ASN A 54 21.35 4.22 -12.04
CA ASN A 54 21.21 2.77 -11.80
C ASN A 54 19.79 2.38 -11.35
N SER A 55 18.82 3.30 -11.41
CA SER A 55 17.46 3.03 -10.93
C SER A 55 16.43 3.79 -11.79
N PRO A 56 16.28 3.40 -13.07
CA PRO A 56 15.35 4.05 -13.99
C PRO A 56 13.88 3.90 -13.58
N ASP A 57 13.59 2.89 -12.76
CA ASP A 57 12.25 2.60 -12.24
C ASP A 57 11.78 3.61 -11.16
N VAL A 58 12.67 4.46 -10.66
CA VAL A 58 12.33 5.37 -9.56
C VAL A 58 11.61 6.60 -10.09
N THR A 59 10.40 6.80 -9.60
CA THR A 59 9.58 7.99 -9.85
C THR A 59 9.44 8.81 -8.57
N ARG A 60 9.05 10.08 -8.69
CA ARG A 60 8.87 10.96 -7.55
C ARG A 60 7.86 12.08 -7.78
N VAL A 61 7.36 12.60 -6.68
CA VAL A 61 6.80 13.95 -6.57
C VAL A 61 7.79 14.82 -5.80
N GLN A 62 7.99 16.05 -6.27
CA GLN A 62 8.80 17.04 -5.57
C GLN A 62 7.91 18.16 -5.03
N LEU A 63 8.06 18.45 -3.75
CA LEU A 63 7.34 19.49 -3.02
C LEU A 63 8.33 20.60 -2.62
N PRO A 64 8.27 21.79 -3.24
CA PRO A 64 9.09 22.91 -2.83
C PRO A 64 8.62 23.46 -1.49
N SER A 65 9.50 24.07 -0.70
CA SER A 65 9.09 24.82 0.49
C SER A 65 8.26 26.05 0.11
N SER A 66 7.25 26.36 0.91
CA SER A 66 6.38 27.53 0.70
C SER A 66 5.70 27.94 2.00
N ASN A 67 5.55 29.25 2.21
CA ASN A 67 4.79 29.81 3.34
C ASN A 67 3.32 29.38 3.33
N HIS A 68 2.79 28.95 2.17
CA HIS A 68 1.45 28.39 2.08
C HIS A 68 1.29 27.11 2.92
N PHE A 69 2.37 26.32 3.08
CA PHE A 69 2.33 25.11 3.88
C PHE A 69 2.26 25.37 5.38
N ASP A 70 2.68 26.54 5.87
CA ASP A 70 2.63 26.86 7.29
C ASP A 70 1.19 26.95 7.79
N LYS A 71 0.28 27.50 6.96
CA LYS A 71 -1.16 27.53 7.26
C LYS A 71 -1.77 26.12 7.30
N ILE A 72 -1.37 25.27 6.35
CA ILE A 72 -1.84 23.88 6.23
C ILE A 72 -1.33 23.03 7.39
N PHE A 73 -0.08 23.25 7.80
CA PHE A 73 0.55 22.53 8.91
C PHE A 73 -0.22 22.78 10.22
N ASN A 74 -0.58 24.03 10.49
CA ASN A 74 -1.29 24.44 11.70
C ASN A 74 -2.78 24.11 11.70
N ALA A 75 -3.38 23.81 10.54
CA ALA A 75 -4.77 23.42 10.45
C ALA A 75 -4.99 21.97 10.93
N ASN A 76 -6.07 21.71 11.68
CA ASN A 76 -6.47 20.36 12.05
C ASN A 76 -7.24 19.65 10.92
N ILE A 77 -6.68 19.70 9.72
CA ILE A 77 -7.22 19.11 8.48
C ILE A 77 -6.14 18.17 7.92
N PRO A 78 -6.50 16.95 7.45
CA PRO A 78 -5.53 16.06 6.81
C PRO A 78 -4.95 16.67 5.53
N PHE A 79 -3.65 16.47 5.33
CA PHE A 79 -2.94 16.92 4.14
C PHE A 79 -2.51 15.70 3.31
N ILE A 80 -3.05 15.60 2.10
CA ILE A 80 -2.88 14.45 1.22
C ILE A 80 -2.08 14.88 0.01
N ILE A 81 -1.00 14.15 -0.26
CA ILE A 81 -0.18 14.35 -1.45
C ILE A 81 -0.49 13.22 -2.44
N LEU A 82 -0.88 13.60 -3.65
CA LEU A 82 -1.22 12.68 -4.73
C LEU A 82 -0.28 12.90 -5.92
N GLY A 83 0.43 11.83 -6.28
CA GLY A 83 1.21 11.72 -7.50
C GLY A 83 0.40 11.04 -8.60
N TYR A 84 0.34 11.63 -9.79
CA TYR A 84 -0.39 11.04 -10.91
C TYR A 84 0.54 10.52 -12.00
N ASP A 85 0.37 9.26 -12.38
CA ASP A 85 0.97 8.66 -13.56
C ASP A 85 -0.01 8.72 -14.73
N VAL A 86 0.31 9.59 -15.69
CA VAL A 86 -0.49 9.85 -16.90
C VAL A 86 -0.51 8.63 -17.84
N ASP A 87 0.54 7.80 -17.81
CA ASP A 87 0.66 6.69 -18.75
C ASP A 87 -0.23 5.51 -18.33
N ASN A 88 -0.40 5.30 -17.02
CA ASN A 88 -1.19 4.19 -16.47
C ASN A 88 -2.57 4.60 -15.88
N ASP A 89 -2.88 5.91 -15.83
CA ASP A 89 -4.04 6.48 -15.12
C ASP A 89 -4.08 6.11 -13.62
N THR A 90 -2.89 6.08 -13.01
CA THR A 90 -2.67 5.62 -11.64
C THR A 90 -2.37 6.80 -10.71
N MET A 91 -3.00 6.80 -9.54
CA MET A 91 -2.73 7.70 -8.43
C MET A 91 -1.83 7.01 -7.41
N VAL A 92 -0.87 7.75 -6.87
CA VAL A 92 0.01 7.31 -5.78
C VAL A 92 -0.15 8.26 -4.61
N CYS A 93 -0.45 7.72 -3.44
CA CYS A 93 -0.56 8.45 -2.18
C CYS A 93 0.53 7.99 -1.20
N TRP A 94 1.11 8.94 -0.49
CA TRP A 94 2.00 8.71 0.65
C TRP A 94 1.22 8.91 1.95
N ASN A 95 1.72 8.35 3.06
CA ASN A 95 1.06 8.44 4.35
C ASN A 95 0.83 9.91 4.77
N PRO A 96 -0.42 10.39 4.90
CA PRO A 96 -0.73 11.78 5.23
C PRO A 96 -0.11 12.28 6.54
N SER A 97 -0.03 11.42 7.57
CA SER A 97 0.55 11.78 8.86
C SER A 97 2.06 12.01 8.74
N LYS A 98 2.77 11.12 8.04
CA LYS A 98 4.22 11.24 7.82
C LYS A 98 4.61 12.36 6.86
N THR A 99 3.78 12.65 5.86
CA THR A 99 4.08 13.71 4.88
C THR A 99 3.86 15.10 5.45
N LYS A 100 2.83 15.29 6.29
CA LYS A 100 2.55 16.57 6.94
C LYS A 100 3.71 17.03 7.82
N GLU A 101 4.34 16.12 8.56
CA GLU A 101 5.55 16.40 9.37
C GLU A 101 6.76 16.84 8.54
N ARG A 102 6.80 16.48 7.25
CA ARG A 102 7.91 16.80 6.34
C ARG A 102 7.72 18.14 5.63
N LEU A 103 6.56 18.79 5.77
CA LEU A 103 6.32 20.11 5.18
C LEU A 103 7.37 21.10 5.65
N ASN A 104 7.97 21.84 4.70
CA ASN A 104 9.02 22.83 4.95
C ASN A 104 10.29 22.33 5.68
N ALA A 105 10.44 21.02 5.93
CA ALA A 105 11.62 20.46 6.58
C ALA A 105 12.92 20.60 5.75
N LYS A 106 12.77 20.75 4.43
CA LYS A 106 13.85 21.02 3.47
C LYS A 106 13.33 21.96 2.38
N SER A 107 14.25 22.61 1.66
CA SER A 107 13.92 23.47 0.51
C SER A 107 13.14 22.72 -0.59
N ASN A 108 13.42 21.43 -0.76
CA ASN A 108 12.65 20.55 -1.63
C ASN A 108 12.54 19.15 -1.01
N VAL A 109 11.32 18.70 -0.76
CA VAL A 109 11.03 17.35 -0.28
C VAL A 109 10.70 16.47 -1.49
N SER A 110 11.40 15.35 -1.63
CA SER A 110 11.07 14.34 -2.64
C SER A 110 10.34 13.16 -1.98
N LEU A 111 9.22 12.78 -2.57
CA LEU A 111 8.43 11.61 -2.22
C LEU A 111 8.55 10.62 -3.36
N TYR A 112 9.08 9.44 -3.07
CA TYR A 112 9.45 8.46 -4.09
C TYR A 112 8.37 7.40 -4.31
N SER A 113 8.37 6.80 -5.49
CA SER A 113 7.58 5.64 -5.88
C SER A 113 8.39 4.79 -6.89
N ARG A 114 7.74 3.80 -7.50
CA ARG A 114 8.29 2.90 -8.51
C ARG A 114 7.33 2.81 -9.70
N ASN A 115 7.85 2.99 -10.91
CA ASN A 115 7.06 2.93 -12.15
C ASN A 115 6.49 1.53 -12.37
N SER A 116 7.24 0.48 -12.03
CA SER A 116 6.82 -0.92 -12.06
C SER A 116 5.53 -1.18 -11.28
N LEU A 117 5.38 -0.54 -10.11
CA LEU A 117 4.19 -0.66 -9.27
C LEU A 117 2.97 0.10 -9.82
N GLN A 118 3.16 1.05 -10.74
CA GLN A 118 2.08 1.92 -11.21
C GLN A 118 1.27 1.31 -12.37
N SER A 119 1.77 0.22 -12.93
CA SER A 119 1.14 -0.51 -14.03
C SER A 119 0.13 -1.55 -13.53
N ASN A 120 -0.85 -1.91 -14.36
CA ASN A 120 -1.80 -3.00 -14.12
C ASN A 120 -2.65 -2.89 -12.83
N ILE A 121 -2.81 -1.69 -12.29
CA ILE A 121 -3.70 -1.46 -11.15
C ILE A 121 -5.14 -1.78 -11.55
N LYS A 122 -5.77 -2.70 -10.81
CA LYS A 122 -7.16 -3.09 -11.02
C LYS A 122 -8.10 -2.03 -10.46
N LYS A 123 -9.25 -1.85 -11.12
CA LYS A 123 -10.31 -0.98 -10.64
C LYS A 123 -10.85 -1.51 -9.31
N TYR A 124 -11.23 -0.60 -8.41
CA TYR A 124 -11.73 -0.87 -7.06
C TYR A 124 -10.73 -1.57 -6.12
N ASN A 125 -9.45 -1.59 -6.48
CA ASN A 125 -8.38 -2.18 -5.68
C ASN A 125 -7.31 -1.14 -5.32
N PHE A 126 -6.83 -1.24 -4.08
CA PHE A 126 -5.68 -0.49 -3.59
C PHE A 126 -4.46 -1.39 -3.52
N GLU A 127 -3.46 -1.11 -4.34
CA GLU A 127 -2.16 -1.75 -4.25
C GLU A 127 -1.29 -1.02 -3.23
N THR A 128 -0.39 -1.75 -2.59
CA THR A 128 0.54 -1.20 -1.60
C THR A 128 1.97 -1.39 -2.08
N GLY A 129 2.75 -0.31 -2.06
CA GLY A 129 4.20 -0.36 -2.22
C GLY A 129 4.91 -0.03 -0.90
N TYR A 130 6.12 -0.57 -0.74
CA TYR A 130 7.03 -0.19 0.34
C TYR A 130 8.34 0.32 -0.23
N LEU A 131 8.76 1.49 0.23
CA LEU A 131 10.06 2.07 -0.11
C LEU A 131 11.17 1.44 0.75
N SER A 132 12.42 1.62 0.35
CA SER A 132 13.59 1.05 1.05
C SER A 132 13.75 1.55 2.49
N ASN A 133 13.13 2.68 2.84
CA ASN A 133 13.06 3.22 4.20
C ASN A 133 11.87 2.68 5.01
N GLY A 134 11.12 1.71 4.47
CA GLY A 134 9.91 1.15 5.08
C GLY A 134 8.66 2.02 4.92
N GLU A 135 8.73 3.15 4.22
CA GLU A 135 7.56 4.01 4.01
C GLU A 135 6.55 3.35 3.06
N LYS A 136 5.31 3.23 3.54
CA LYS A 136 4.17 2.68 2.78
C LYS A 136 3.63 3.73 1.81
N ILE A 137 3.39 3.30 0.58
CA ILE A 137 2.65 4.05 -0.44
C ILE A 137 1.44 3.25 -0.90
N ILE A 138 0.38 3.95 -1.29
CA ILE A 138 -0.86 3.37 -1.80
C ILE A 138 -1.01 3.76 -3.26
N LEU A 139 -1.33 2.79 -4.11
CA LEU A 139 -1.53 2.98 -5.54
C LEU A 139 -2.95 2.52 -5.91
N PHE A 140 -3.64 3.30 -6.72
CA PHE A 140 -5.02 3.04 -7.12
C PHE A 140 -5.32 3.74 -8.43
N ARG A 141 -6.39 3.34 -9.13
CA ARG A 141 -6.78 4.04 -10.37
C ARG A 141 -7.40 5.37 -10.02
N ARG A 142 -7.19 6.40 -10.84
CA ARG A 142 -7.82 7.71 -10.65
C ARG A 142 -9.34 7.60 -10.46
N GLU A 143 -9.99 6.74 -11.23
CA GLU A 143 -11.44 6.49 -11.15
C GLU A 143 -11.93 6.03 -9.75
N ASP A 144 -11.04 5.49 -8.91
CA ASP A 144 -11.36 5.03 -7.56
C ASP A 144 -11.12 6.11 -6.49
N LEU A 145 -10.98 7.39 -6.87
CA LEU A 145 -10.73 8.51 -5.96
C LEU A 145 -11.78 8.63 -4.85
N GLN A 146 -13.06 8.43 -5.14
CA GLN A 146 -14.10 8.45 -4.12
C GLN A 146 -13.86 7.34 -3.07
N LEU A 147 -13.68 6.11 -3.53
CA LEU A 147 -13.40 4.95 -2.68
C LEU A 147 -12.13 5.16 -1.83
N PHE A 148 -11.12 5.85 -2.39
CA PHE A 148 -9.91 6.20 -1.66
C PHE A 148 -10.21 7.10 -0.46
N PHE A 149 -11.02 8.14 -0.62
CA PHE A 149 -11.40 9.03 0.50
C PHE A 149 -12.25 8.31 1.54
N GLU A 150 -13.16 7.44 1.12
CA GLU A 150 -13.98 6.62 2.03
C GLU A 150 -13.14 5.68 2.92
N ASN A 151 -12.00 5.20 2.40
CA ASN A 151 -11.14 4.22 3.08
C ASN A 151 -9.85 4.83 3.67
N LEU A 152 -9.62 6.14 3.53
CA LEU A 152 -8.34 6.77 3.81
C LEU A 152 -7.77 6.47 5.20
N SER A 153 -8.63 6.45 6.23
CA SER A 153 -8.24 6.17 7.62
C SER A 153 -7.61 4.78 7.79
N ASN A 154 -8.00 3.84 6.95
CA ASN A 154 -7.63 2.44 7.02
C ASN A 154 -6.43 2.10 6.14
N LEU A 155 -6.25 2.83 5.04
CA LEU A 155 -5.24 2.53 4.01
C LEU A 155 -3.80 2.57 4.55
N PHE A 156 -3.52 3.40 5.55
CA PHE A 156 -2.17 3.52 6.14
C PHE A 156 -2.05 2.90 7.53
N ASP A 157 -3.08 2.22 7.99
CA ASP A 157 -3.12 1.66 9.33
C ASP A 157 -2.36 0.33 9.36
N GLU A 158 -1.19 0.31 10.00
CA GLU A 158 -0.31 -0.87 10.05
C GLU A 158 -0.93 -2.05 10.83
N LYS A 159 -2.00 -1.78 11.58
CA LYS A 159 -2.78 -2.78 12.34
C LYS A 159 -3.80 -3.53 11.49
N GLN A 160 -4.09 -3.05 10.28
CA GLN A 160 -5.01 -3.72 9.35
C GLN A 160 -4.25 -4.70 8.45
N LYS A 161 -3.81 -5.82 9.04
CA LYS A 161 -4.06 -7.11 8.40
C LYS A 161 -5.40 -7.58 8.94
N ILE A 162 -6.35 -7.88 8.06
CA ILE A 162 -7.76 -8.25 8.35
C ILE A 162 -8.71 -7.05 8.33
N ASN A 163 -9.21 -6.73 7.13
CA ASN A 163 -10.63 -6.50 6.85
C ASN A 163 -10.82 -6.25 5.35
N THR A 164 -10.66 -7.30 4.56
CA THR A 164 -11.24 -7.32 3.21
C THR A 164 -12.76 -7.34 3.40
N TYR A 165 -13.42 -6.26 3.02
CA TYR A 165 -14.88 -6.17 2.97
C TYR A 165 -15.44 -7.41 2.25
N LYS A 166 -16.26 -8.18 2.97
CA LYS A 166 -17.09 -9.23 2.39
C LYS A 166 -18.05 -8.56 1.39
N ASN A 167 -17.78 -8.70 0.10
CA ASN A 167 -18.69 -9.35 -0.87
C ASN A 167 -18.15 -9.27 -2.30
N THR A 168 -18.40 -10.37 -3.03
CA THR A 168 -18.36 -10.58 -4.50
C THR A 168 -17.04 -10.77 -5.25
N VAL A 169 -16.63 -12.04 -5.30
CA VAL A 169 -16.08 -12.90 -6.40
C VAL A 169 -15.46 -12.22 -7.66
N VAL A 170 -14.18 -12.52 -7.94
CA VAL A 170 -13.64 -13.27 -9.12
C VAL A 170 -12.15 -12.89 -9.43
N SER A 171 -11.26 -13.87 -9.18
CA SER A 171 -9.98 -14.25 -9.83
C SER A 171 -8.78 -13.28 -10.09
N GLY A 172 -7.59 -13.73 -9.65
CA GLY A 172 -6.25 -13.35 -10.15
C GLY A 172 -5.22 -13.05 -9.05
N PRO A 173 -3.95 -13.51 -9.16
CA PRO A 173 -3.12 -13.98 -8.04
C PRO A 173 -2.56 -12.87 -7.14
N ILE A 174 -2.43 -13.24 -5.86
CA ILE A 174 -1.93 -12.45 -4.73
C ILE A 174 -0.40 -12.58 -4.68
N GLU A 175 0.34 -11.48 -4.70
CA GLU A 175 1.77 -11.49 -4.33
C GLU A 175 1.91 -11.34 -2.81
N ILE A 176 2.34 -12.42 -2.17
CA ILE A 176 2.59 -12.54 -0.73
C ILE A 176 4.05 -12.17 -0.47
N CYS A 177 4.31 -11.11 0.30
CA CYS A 177 5.65 -10.84 0.81
C CYS A 177 5.83 -11.52 2.17
N PHE A 178 6.73 -12.49 2.21
CA PHE A 178 6.95 -13.38 3.35
C PHE A 178 7.87 -12.74 4.41
N PRO A 179 7.54 -12.86 5.71
CA PRO A 179 8.43 -12.42 6.79
C PRO A 179 9.72 -13.26 6.82
N ASP A 180 10.83 -12.68 7.30
CA ASP A 180 12.15 -13.37 7.42
C ASP A 180 12.10 -14.76 8.10
N LYS A 181 11.11 -14.97 8.96
CA LYS A 181 10.77 -16.27 9.56
C LYS A 181 9.26 -16.49 9.50
N LEU A 182 8.85 -17.70 9.13
CA LEU A 182 7.47 -18.11 9.19
C LEU A 182 7.04 -18.18 10.67
N ARG A 183 5.88 -17.59 10.99
CA ARG A 183 5.34 -17.59 12.36
C ARG A 183 4.27 -18.65 12.57
N GLU A 184 3.63 -19.08 11.49
CA GLU A 184 2.54 -20.06 11.51
C GLU A 184 2.42 -20.69 10.13
N ILE A 185 2.11 -21.98 10.07
CA ILE A 185 1.86 -22.69 8.81
C ILE A 185 0.36 -22.61 8.54
N THR A 186 -0.01 -21.75 7.60
CA THR A 186 -1.41 -21.55 7.19
C THR A 186 -1.72 -22.12 5.80
N ASP A 187 -0.70 -22.56 5.07
CA ASP A 187 -0.87 -23.07 3.71
C ASP A 187 -1.59 -24.42 3.72
N LEU A 188 -2.82 -24.41 3.20
CA LEU A 188 -3.72 -25.56 3.14
C LEU A 188 -3.08 -26.78 2.44
N GLN A 189 -2.24 -26.56 1.42
CA GLN A 189 -1.53 -27.64 0.74
C GLN A 189 -0.54 -28.35 1.67
N VAL A 190 0.21 -27.58 2.45
CA VAL A 190 1.17 -28.13 3.42
C VAL A 190 0.42 -28.78 4.57
N LEU A 191 -0.62 -28.13 5.10
CA LEU A 191 -1.48 -28.68 6.15
C LEU A 191 -2.10 -30.03 5.74
N ASN A 192 -2.60 -30.16 4.52
CA ASN A 192 -3.15 -31.43 4.02
C ASN A 192 -2.10 -32.54 3.88
N LEU A 193 -0.84 -32.18 3.62
CA LEU A 193 0.27 -33.16 3.55
C LEU A 193 0.74 -33.58 4.95
N ILE A 194 0.82 -32.63 5.89
CA ILE A 194 1.37 -32.90 7.22
C ILE A 194 0.34 -33.41 8.21
N ASN A 195 -0.95 -33.01 8.13
CA ASN A 195 -1.98 -33.43 9.09
C ASN A 195 -2.12 -34.97 9.19
N PRO A 196 -2.16 -35.75 8.09
CA PRO A 196 -2.19 -37.21 8.17
C PRO A 196 -0.93 -37.83 8.79
N LEU A 197 0.20 -37.13 8.75
CA LEU A 197 1.44 -37.54 9.40
C LEU A 197 1.43 -37.20 10.89
N LEU A 198 0.88 -36.04 11.24
CA LEU A 198 0.70 -35.60 12.63
C LEU A 198 -0.28 -36.50 13.37
N GLU A 199 -1.38 -36.91 12.75
CA GLU A 199 -2.31 -37.92 13.29
C GLU A 199 -1.64 -39.28 13.56
N LYS A 200 -0.58 -39.59 12.81
CA LYS A 200 0.26 -40.80 12.98
C LYS A 200 1.49 -40.57 13.86
N ASN A 201 1.59 -39.42 14.54
CA ASN A 201 2.73 -39.02 15.38
C ASN A 201 4.08 -38.90 14.64
N ARG A 202 4.06 -38.74 13.31
CA ARG A 202 5.26 -38.62 12.45
C ARG A 202 5.69 -37.16 12.32
N VAL A 203 5.96 -36.53 13.46
CA VAL A 203 6.23 -35.07 13.57
C VAL A 203 7.50 -34.66 12.83
N LEU A 204 8.58 -35.46 12.87
CA LEU A 204 9.84 -35.12 12.20
C LEU A 204 9.71 -35.13 10.67
N GLU A 205 8.92 -36.06 10.12
CA GLU A 205 8.68 -36.11 8.68
C GLU A 205 7.80 -34.94 8.21
N ALA A 206 6.82 -34.53 9.02
CA ALA A 206 6.07 -33.31 8.79
C ALA A 206 6.96 -32.06 8.78
N VAL A 207 7.98 -32.01 9.65
CA VAL A 207 8.98 -30.92 9.69
C VAL A 207 9.83 -30.89 8.42
N GLU A 208 10.29 -32.04 7.93
CA GLU A 208 11.06 -32.12 6.69
C GLU A 208 10.25 -31.68 5.46
N ILE A 209 8.96 -32.05 5.40
CA ILE A 209 8.05 -31.59 4.34
C ILE A 209 7.90 -30.07 4.38
N CYS A 210 7.71 -29.48 5.56
CA CYS A 210 7.63 -28.03 5.71
C CYS A 210 8.94 -27.34 5.30
N ALA A 211 10.08 -27.81 5.81
CA ALA A 211 11.38 -27.23 5.51
C ALA A 211 11.71 -27.27 4.00
N THR A 212 11.33 -28.35 3.32
CA THR A 212 11.54 -28.51 1.88
C THR A 212 10.60 -27.61 1.07
N TYR A 213 9.32 -27.57 1.42
CA TYR A 213 8.32 -26.75 0.72
C TYR A 213 8.63 -25.25 0.79
N TYR A 214 9.13 -24.78 1.94
CA TYR A 214 9.40 -23.37 2.20
C TYR A 214 10.86 -22.94 1.96
N ALA A 215 11.74 -23.83 1.49
CA ALA A 215 13.18 -23.62 1.42
C ALA A 215 13.58 -22.33 0.68
N ASN A 216 12.87 -21.98 -0.40
CA ASN A 216 13.17 -20.81 -1.23
C ASN A 216 12.56 -19.50 -0.70
N HIS A 217 11.63 -19.58 0.25
CA HIS A 217 10.86 -18.43 0.75
C HIS A 217 11.28 -17.99 2.15
N TYR A 218 11.88 -18.89 2.94
CA TYR A 218 12.24 -18.62 4.34
C TYR A 218 13.65 -19.13 4.68
N ASN A 219 14.65 -18.58 4.00
CA ASN A 219 16.05 -19.01 4.08
C ASN A 219 16.73 -18.82 5.47
N LYS A 220 16.09 -18.12 6.41
CA LYS A 220 16.57 -17.93 7.80
C LYS A 220 15.89 -18.86 8.82
N MET A 221 14.99 -19.75 8.38
CA MET A 221 14.36 -20.73 9.27
C MET A 221 15.33 -21.88 9.55
N THR A 222 15.59 -22.13 10.84
CA THR A 222 16.35 -23.31 11.28
C THR A 222 15.42 -24.51 11.45
N PHE A 223 15.98 -25.72 11.47
CA PHE A 223 15.22 -26.94 11.79
C PHE A 223 14.44 -26.80 13.11
N LYS A 224 15.04 -26.14 14.11
CA LYS A 224 14.40 -25.86 15.40
C LYS A 224 13.17 -24.96 15.24
N ASP A 225 13.24 -23.95 14.37
CA ASP A 225 12.11 -23.06 14.10
C ASP A 225 10.95 -23.84 13.45
N TRP A 226 11.25 -24.68 12.45
CA TRP A 226 10.25 -25.55 11.82
C TRP A 226 9.62 -26.54 12.80
N PHE A 227 10.44 -27.16 13.64
CA PHE A 227 9.98 -28.08 14.67
C PHE A 227 9.00 -27.41 15.64
N VAL A 228 9.27 -26.17 16.06
CA VAL A 228 8.36 -25.42 16.94
C VAL A 228 7.00 -25.20 16.27
N LEU A 229 6.97 -24.79 15.00
CA LEU A 229 5.72 -24.55 14.27
C LEU A 229 4.88 -25.82 14.15
N VAL A 230 5.50 -26.92 13.70
CA VAL A 230 4.81 -28.19 13.50
C VAL A 230 4.36 -28.80 14.83
N ASN A 231 5.17 -28.68 15.88
CA ASN A 231 4.80 -29.17 17.21
C ASN A 231 3.64 -28.38 17.82
N ASN A 232 3.54 -27.08 17.56
CA ASN A 232 2.39 -26.28 17.98
C ASN A 232 1.10 -26.74 17.29
N LEU A 233 1.16 -27.07 15.99
CA LEU A 233 0.02 -27.64 15.27
C LEU A 233 -0.39 -29.02 15.83
N TYR A 234 0.59 -29.88 16.09
CA TYR A 234 0.34 -31.20 16.67
C TYR A 234 -0.33 -31.12 18.04
N LYS A 235 0.11 -30.21 18.91
CA LYS A 235 -0.50 -29.97 20.23
C LYS A 235 -1.92 -29.41 20.12
N ASN A 236 -2.16 -28.51 19.17
CA ASN A 236 -3.49 -27.95 18.95
C ASN A 236 -4.48 -29.00 18.41
N ASN A 237 -4.02 -29.95 17.58
CA ASN A 237 -4.85 -31.04 17.07
C ASN A 237 -5.09 -32.15 18.10
N SER A 238 -4.21 -32.29 19.10
CA SER A 238 -4.33 -33.30 20.17
C SER A 238 -5.22 -32.84 21.35
N ASN A 239 -5.63 -31.56 21.34
CA ASN A 239 -6.49 -30.94 22.35
C ASN A 239 -7.95 -30.74 21.87
N ASN A 240 -8.29 -31.26 20.69
CA ASN A 240 -9.66 -31.42 20.17
C ASN A 240 -10.00 -32.91 20.08
#